data_AF-A0A948TXV1-F1
#
_entry.id   AF-A0A948TXV1-F1
#
_cell.length_a   1.000
_cell.length_b   1.000
_cell.length_c   1.000
_cell.angle_alpha   90.00
_cell.angle_beta   90.00
_cell.angle_gamma   90.00
#
_symmetry.space_group_name_H-M   'P 1'
#
loop_
_entity.id
_entity.type
_entity.pdbx_description
1 polymer ?
#
loop_
_entity_poly.entity_id
_entity_poly.type
_entity_poly.pdbx_seq_one_letter_code
_entity_poly.pdbx_strand_id
1 'polypeptide(L)'
;MAKTKASASASIGKSGRPEILTEELARKIIRMIEVLPDTDEQVTWSNIVAKVKQKFGHELGRRVLSTKEWGGRALIAEAYEQAHAVQRQLHSQGRIRTNSTMPRQALQARIETLTAKLKVAEQTIAELRVMQYDKLDILRATHFDLRLEVETIKKQKPEKA
;
A
#
# COMPACT_ATOMS: atom_id res chain seq x y z
N MET A 1 1.91 11.84 64.99
CA MET A 1 2.37 10.50 64.58
C MET A 1 1.46 9.99 63.48
N ALA A 2 1.98 9.92 62.25
CA ALA A 2 1.24 9.47 61.08
C ALA A 2 1.29 7.93 60.97
N LYS A 3 0.14 7.27 60.84
CA LYS A 3 0.05 5.85 60.47
C LYS A 3 -0.66 5.73 59.13
N THR A 4 0.14 5.70 58.06
CA THR A 4 -0.25 5.24 56.73
C THR A 4 -0.50 3.74 56.79
N LYS A 5 -1.77 3.31 56.59
CA LYS A 5 -2.13 1.91 56.49
C LYS A 5 -2.09 1.50 55.02
N ALA A 6 -0.98 0.88 54.61
CA ALA A 6 -0.87 0.21 53.33
C ALA A 6 -1.86 -0.96 53.27
N SER A 7 -2.79 -0.95 52.32
CA SER A 7 -3.66 -2.09 52.01
C SER A 7 -2.99 -2.96 50.95
N ALA A 8 -2.16 -3.90 51.38
CA ALA A 8 -1.72 -5.00 50.52
C ALA A 8 -2.83 -6.06 50.47
N SER A 9 -3.64 -6.05 49.41
CA SER A 9 -4.62 -7.12 49.15
C SER A 9 -3.93 -8.24 48.37
N ALA A 10 -3.28 -9.16 49.10
CA ALA A 10 -2.86 -10.44 48.54
C ALA A 10 -4.08 -11.36 48.43
N SER A 11 -4.64 -11.51 47.24
CA SER A 11 -5.73 -12.45 46.95
C SER A 11 -5.17 -13.87 46.91
N ILE A 12 -5.24 -14.58 48.04
CA ILE A 12 -5.02 -16.03 48.09
C ILE A 12 -6.27 -16.71 47.51
N GLY A 13 -6.14 -17.22 46.28
CA GLY A 13 -7.17 -17.99 45.58
C GLY A 13 -7.20 -19.45 46.02
N LYS A 14 -8.39 -19.94 46.34
CA LYS A 14 -8.70 -21.28 46.85
C LYS A 14 -8.54 -22.38 45.78
N SER A 15 -7.89 -23.48 46.18
CA SER A 15 -8.17 -24.90 45.87
C SER A 15 -8.33 -25.39 44.42
N GLY A 16 -7.40 -26.27 44.00
CA GLY A 16 -7.77 -27.60 43.47
C GLY A 16 -7.41 -27.92 42.01
N ARG A 17 -7.21 -26.94 41.14
CA ARG A 17 -6.79 -27.15 39.74
C ARG A 17 -5.65 -26.19 39.42
N PRO A 18 -4.55 -26.63 38.78
CA PRO A 18 -3.48 -25.71 38.42
C PRO A 18 -4.07 -24.53 37.64
N GLU A 19 -3.77 -23.31 38.06
CA GLU A 19 -4.23 -22.11 37.35
C GLU A 19 -3.67 -22.15 35.93
N ILE A 20 -4.55 -22.39 34.96
CA ILE A 20 -4.17 -22.47 33.54
C ILE A 20 -3.67 -21.10 33.04
N LEU A 21 -4.15 -20.01 33.65
CA LEU A 21 -3.74 -18.64 33.34
C LEU A 21 -2.79 -18.11 34.41
N THR A 22 -1.50 -18.44 34.27
CA THR A 22 -0.42 -17.88 35.09
C THR A 22 -0.11 -16.44 34.69
N GLU A 23 0.52 -15.67 35.57
CA GLU A 23 0.93 -14.29 35.28
C GLU A 23 1.92 -14.22 34.09
N GLU A 24 2.81 -15.21 33.98
CA GLU A 24 3.75 -15.31 32.85
C GLU A 24 3.04 -15.54 31.52
N LEU A 25 2.01 -16.40 31.51
CA LEU A 25 1.19 -16.63 30.32
C LEU A 25 0.40 -15.37 29.96
N ALA A 26 -0.15 -14.65 30.96
CA ALA A 26 -0.84 -13.39 30.74
C ALA A 26 0.06 -12.35 30.07
N ARG A 27 1.32 -12.19 30.53
CA ARG A 27 2.30 -11.30 29.88
C ARG A 27 2.59 -11.68 28.43
N LYS A 28 2.68 -12.98 28.13
CA LYS A 28 2.86 -13.47 26.75
C LYS A 28 1.63 -13.18 25.88
N ILE A 29 0.43 -13.32 26.43
CA ILE A 29 -0.84 -13.00 25.76
C ILE A 29 -0.93 -11.49 25.49
N ILE A 30 -0.52 -10.64 26.43
CA ILE A 30 -0.49 -9.18 26.25
C ILE A 30 0.41 -8.79 25.08
N ARG A 31 1.65 -9.28 25.04
CA ARG A 31 2.57 -9.04 23.90
C ARG A 31 1.98 -9.52 22.57
N MET A 32 1.25 -10.63 22.59
CA MET A 32 0.57 -11.11 21.40
C MET A 32 -0.54 -10.14 20.96
N ILE A 33 -1.34 -9.63 21.89
CA ILE A 33 -2.45 -8.70 21.63
C ILE A 33 -1.94 -7.35 21.10
N GLU A 34 -0.83 -6.85 21.65
CA GLU A 34 -0.18 -5.59 21.21
C GLU A 34 0.29 -5.63 19.75
N VAL A 35 0.66 -6.81 19.24
CA VAL A 35 1.12 -7.01 17.85
C VAL A 35 -0.04 -7.25 16.87
N LEU A 36 -1.24 -7.57 17.36
CA LEU A 36 -2.41 -7.80 16.49
C LEU A 36 -2.77 -6.64 15.56
N PRO A 37 -2.79 -5.36 15.98
CA PRO A 37 -3.18 -4.25 15.10
C PRO A 37 -2.27 -4.10 13.88
N ASP A 38 -1.05 -4.65 13.90
CA ASP A 38 -0.11 -4.61 12.78
C ASP A 38 -0.34 -5.74 11.76
N THR A 39 -1.09 -6.78 12.12
CA THR A 39 -1.26 -8.00 11.31
C THR A 39 -2.50 -8.00 10.40
N ASP A 40 -3.14 -6.84 10.18
CA ASP A 40 -4.40 -6.66 9.42
C ASP A 40 -5.61 -7.51 9.89
N GLU A 41 -5.42 -8.37 10.90
CA GLU A 41 -6.48 -9.16 11.52
C GLU A 41 -7.28 -8.32 12.51
N GLN A 42 -8.60 -8.56 12.56
CA GLN A 42 -9.47 -7.84 13.49
C GLN A 42 -9.20 -8.23 14.95
N VAL A 43 -9.03 -7.23 15.82
CA VAL A 43 -8.85 -7.37 17.26
C VAL A 43 -10.22 -7.70 17.91
N THR A 44 -10.64 -8.95 17.79
CA THR A 44 -11.84 -9.49 18.44
C THR A 44 -11.45 -10.52 19.49
N TRP A 45 -12.28 -10.65 20.53
CA TRP A 45 -12.08 -11.67 21.57
C TRP A 45 -12.08 -13.10 21.00
N SER A 46 -12.87 -13.37 19.95
CA SER A 46 -12.87 -14.66 19.25
C SER A 46 -11.49 -14.98 18.65
N ASN A 47 -10.89 -14.00 17.98
CA ASN A 47 -9.58 -14.14 17.35
C ASN A 47 -8.47 -14.30 18.38
N ILE A 48 -8.56 -13.57 19.50
CA ILE A 48 -7.61 -13.72 20.61
C ILE A 48 -7.69 -15.12 21.20
N VAL A 49 -8.90 -15.63 21.47
CA VAL A 49 -9.09 -17.01 21.98
C VAL A 49 -8.54 -18.04 21.00
N ALA A 50 -8.79 -17.88 19.69
CA ALA A 50 -8.25 -18.76 18.66
C ALA A 50 -6.72 -18.74 18.62
N LYS A 51 -6.09 -17.57 18.67
CA LYS A 51 -4.62 -17.44 18.68
C LYS A 51 -4.00 -17.93 19.98
N VAL A 52 -4.66 -17.76 21.13
CA VAL A 52 -4.21 -18.31 22.40
C VAL A 52 -4.23 -19.83 22.35
N LYS A 53 -5.30 -20.43 21.81
CA LYS A 53 -5.39 -21.87 21.56
C LYS A 53 -4.28 -22.35 20.62
N GLN A 54 -4.02 -21.62 19.54
CA GLN A 54 -3.00 -21.96 18.54
C GLN A 54 -1.57 -21.86 19.10
N LYS A 55 -1.24 -20.78 19.82
CA LYS A 55 0.14 -20.49 20.28
C LYS A 55 0.48 -21.14 21.62
N PHE A 56 -0.48 -21.29 22.51
CA PHE A 56 -0.26 -21.75 23.88
C PHE A 56 -0.97 -23.07 24.18
N GLY A 57 -1.78 -23.61 23.26
CA GLY A 57 -2.45 -24.91 23.44
C GLY A 57 -3.55 -24.91 24.50
N HIS A 58 -3.91 -23.75 25.04
CA HIS A 58 -4.90 -23.62 26.12
C HIS A 58 -6.23 -23.06 25.59
N GLU A 59 -7.32 -23.77 25.86
CA GLU A 59 -8.67 -23.32 25.54
C GLU A 59 -9.17 -22.36 26.63
N LEU A 60 -8.67 -21.13 26.61
CA LEU A 60 -9.10 -20.09 27.54
C LEU A 60 -10.32 -19.35 26.97
N GLY A 61 -11.43 -19.36 27.70
CA GLY A 61 -12.63 -18.60 27.32
C GLY A 61 -12.45 -17.10 27.54
N ARG A 62 -13.18 -16.28 26.76
CA ARG A 62 -13.19 -14.80 26.89
C ARG A 62 -13.36 -14.34 28.34
N ARG A 63 -14.31 -14.93 29.08
CA ARG A 63 -14.60 -14.58 30.48
C ARG A 63 -13.38 -14.73 31.38
N VAL A 64 -12.55 -15.75 31.14
CA VAL A 64 -11.32 -16.00 31.91
C VAL A 64 -10.27 -14.93 31.58
N LEU A 65 -10.11 -14.60 30.30
CA LEU A 65 -9.16 -13.58 29.86
C LEU A 65 -9.57 -12.16 30.27
N SER A 66 -10.88 -11.85 30.33
CA SER A 66 -11.37 -10.50 30.66
C SER A 66 -11.46 -10.23 32.15
N THR A 67 -11.79 -11.25 32.96
CA THR A 67 -12.11 -11.07 34.39
C THR A 67 -10.93 -11.36 35.31
N LYS A 68 -9.86 -12.00 34.81
CA LYS A 68 -8.70 -12.30 35.65
C LYS A 68 -7.93 -11.01 35.92
N GLU A 69 -7.78 -10.71 37.20
CA GLU A 69 -7.06 -9.54 37.70
C GLU A 69 -5.77 -9.99 38.41
N TRP A 70 -4.72 -9.20 38.22
CA TRP A 70 -3.48 -9.28 38.99
C TRP A 70 -3.22 -7.93 39.62
N GLY A 71 -3.09 -7.90 40.96
CA GLY A 71 -2.89 -6.64 41.69
C GLY A 71 -4.04 -5.63 41.52
N GLY A 72 -5.27 -6.11 41.29
CA GLY A 72 -6.46 -5.25 41.08
C GLY A 72 -6.57 -4.62 39.69
N ARG A 73 -5.79 -5.10 38.71
CA ARG A 73 -5.88 -4.68 37.31
C ARG A 73 -6.14 -5.84 36.37
N ALA A 74 -7.03 -5.64 35.40
CA ALA A 74 -7.34 -6.61 34.36
C ALA A 74 -6.40 -6.40 33.16
N LEU A 75 -5.14 -6.82 33.32
CA LEU A 75 -4.05 -6.53 32.36
C LEU A 75 -4.37 -6.93 30.91
N ILE A 76 -5.01 -8.08 30.72
CA ILE A 76 -5.37 -8.58 29.37
C ILE A 76 -6.53 -7.77 28.77
N ALA A 77 -7.48 -7.32 29.58
CA ALA A 77 -8.60 -6.50 29.14
C ALA A 77 -8.12 -5.09 28.73
N GLU A 78 -7.22 -4.49 29.53
CA GLU A 78 -6.60 -3.21 29.20
C GLU A 78 -5.81 -3.28 27.88
N ALA A 79 -5.00 -4.32 27.70
CA ALA A 79 -4.26 -4.56 26.46
C ALA A 79 -5.20 -4.74 25.25
N TYR A 80 -6.33 -5.43 25.44
CA TYR A 80 -7.35 -5.58 24.41
C TYR A 80 -7.96 -4.23 24.00
N GLU A 81 -8.35 -3.41 24.98
CA GLU A 81 -8.94 -2.10 24.71
C GLU A 81 -7.96 -1.17 23.99
N GLN A 82 -6.69 -1.19 24.40
CA GLN A 82 -5.62 -0.44 23.75
C GLN A 82 -5.41 -0.89 22.31
N ALA A 83 -5.23 -2.20 22.07
CA ALA A 83 -5.06 -2.74 20.73
C ALA A 83 -6.26 -2.44 19.82
N HIS A 84 -7.48 -2.53 20.36
CA HIS A 84 -8.69 -2.22 19.61
C HIS A 84 -8.87 -0.72 19.33
N ALA A 85 -8.45 0.16 20.25
CA ALA A 85 -8.40 1.60 20.02
C ALA A 85 -7.40 1.95 18.91
N VAL A 86 -6.21 1.34 18.93
CA VAL A 86 -5.20 1.49 17.86
C VAL A 86 -5.75 0.99 16.53
N GLN A 87 -6.39 -0.18 16.48
CA GLN A 87 -6.99 -0.69 15.25
C GLN A 87 -8.09 0.23 14.72
N ARG A 88 -8.95 0.78 15.59
CA ARG A 88 -9.94 1.79 15.20
C ARG A 88 -9.30 3.06 14.67
N GLN A 89 -8.22 3.52 15.28
CA GLN A 89 -7.46 4.68 14.81
C GLN A 89 -6.84 4.41 13.44
N LEU A 90 -6.18 3.27 13.24
CA LEU A 90 -5.65 2.84 11.95
C LEU A 90 -6.74 2.73 10.88
N HIS A 91 -7.88 2.12 11.20
CA HIS A 91 -9.03 2.08 10.28
C HIS A 91 -9.62 3.46 10.01
N SER A 92 -9.65 4.37 10.98
CA SER A 92 -10.10 5.74 10.77
C SER A 92 -9.13 6.51 9.87
N GLN A 93 -7.83 6.37 10.07
CA GLN A 93 -6.79 6.95 9.22
C GLN A 93 -6.81 6.35 7.80
N GLY A 94 -7.10 5.05 7.68
CA GLY A 94 -7.34 4.37 6.40
C GLY A 94 -8.61 4.84 5.71
N ARG A 95 -9.72 5.05 6.44
CA ARG A 95 -10.98 5.60 5.92
C ARG A 95 -10.89 7.08 5.54
N ILE A 96 -10.02 7.86 6.19
CA ILE A 96 -9.76 9.25 5.77
C ILE A 96 -9.15 9.30 4.35
N ARG A 97 -8.57 8.20 3.84
CA ARG A 97 -8.07 8.09 2.46
C ARG A 97 -9.12 7.69 1.41
N THR A 98 -10.33 7.31 1.82
CA THR A 98 -11.39 6.80 0.89
C THR A 98 -12.44 7.83 0.50
N ASN A 99 -12.22 9.13 0.76
CA ASN A 99 -13.06 10.17 0.18
C ASN A 99 -12.70 10.33 -1.31
N SER A 100 -13.30 9.47 -2.16
CA SER A 100 -13.68 9.54 -3.60
C SER A 100 -12.78 10.27 -4.64
N THR A 101 -12.04 11.30 -4.27
CA THR A 101 -11.35 12.22 -5.18
C THR A 101 -9.92 11.79 -5.52
N MET A 102 -9.21 11.10 -4.62
CA MET A 102 -7.81 10.65 -4.85
C MET A 102 -7.65 9.66 -6.04
N PRO A 103 -8.47 8.61 -6.22
CA PRO A 103 -8.32 7.74 -7.39
C PRO A 103 -8.68 8.45 -8.70
N ARG A 104 -9.67 9.37 -8.68
CA ARG A 104 -10.05 10.14 -9.87
C ARG A 104 -8.97 11.16 -10.27
N GLN A 105 -8.38 11.87 -9.31
CA GLN A 105 -7.30 12.82 -9.55
C GLN A 105 -6.04 12.12 -10.06
N ALA A 106 -5.68 10.96 -9.48
CA ALA A 106 -4.56 10.17 -9.97
C ALA A 106 -4.77 9.69 -11.42
N LEU A 107 -5.99 9.28 -11.76
CA LEU A 107 -6.36 8.92 -13.14
C LEU A 107 -6.35 10.14 -14.07
N GLN A 108 -6.84 11.30 -13.63
CA GLN A 108 -6.79 12.56 -14.41
C GLN A 108 -5.35 12.97 -14.71
N ALA A 109 -4.47 12.98 -13.70
CA ALA A 109 -3.05 13.26 -13.88
C ALA A 109 -2.41 12.26 -14.86
N ARG A 110 -2.78 10.98 -14.78
CA ARG A 110 -2.28 9.97 -15.73
C ARG A 110 -2.79 10.23 -17.15
N ILE A 111 -4.06 10.58 -17.32
CA ILE A 111 -4.64 10.95 -18.62
C ILE A 111 -3.92 12.18 -19.19
N GLU A 112 -3.68 13.22 -18.38
CA GLU A 112 -2.93 14.41 -18.79
C GLU A 112 -1.50 14.05 -19.23
N THR A 113 -0.78 13.22 -18.47
CA THR A 113 0.56 12.80 -18.88
C THR A 113 0.59 12.00 -20.17
N LEU A 114 -0.41 11.14 -20.41
CA LEU A 114 -0.51 10.33 -21.62
C LEU A 114 -0.92 11.18 -22.84
N THR A 115 -1.86 12.11 -22.66
CA THR A 115 -2.28 13.03 -23.73
C THR A 115 -1.16 13.99 -24.13
N ALA A 116 -0.34 14.47 -23.18
CA ALA A 116 0.86 15.24 -23.49
C ALA A 116 1.87 14.44 -24.32
N LYS A 117 2.12 13.17 -23.97
CA LYS A 117 3.00 12.28 -24.75
C LYS A 117 2.48 12.01 -26.15
N LEU A 118 1.16 11.80 -26.30
CA LEU A 118 0.55 11.61 -27.62
C LEU A 118 0.74 12.85 -28.50
N LYS A 119 0.48 14.05 -27.97
CA LYS A 119 0.69 15.30 -28.72
C LYS A 119 2.14 15.48 -29.17
N VAL A 120 3.10 15.20 -28.29
CA VAL A 120 4.53 15.26 -28.64
C VAL A 120 4.86 14.24 -29.72
N ALA A 121 4.38 13.00 -29.59
CA ALA A 121 4.61 11.97 -30.61
C ALA A 121 4.03 12.37 -31.97
N GLU A 122 2.81 12.91 -32.00
CA GLU A 122 2.18 13.41 -33.23
C GLU A 122 2.98 14.55 -33.87
N GLN A 123 3.50 15.49 -33.08
CA GLN A 123 4.38 16.57 -33.55
C GLN A 123 5.66 16.01 -34.18
N THR A 124 6.33 15.06 -33.52
CA THR A 124 7.55 14.46 -34.07
C THR A 124 7.30 13.71 -35.38
N ILE A 125 6.15 13.06 -35.53
CA ILE A 125 5.77 12.41 -36.79
C ILE A 125 5.53 13.45 -37.88
N ALA A 126 4.88 14.57 -37.56
CA ALA A 126 4.64 15.65 -38.51
C ALA A 126 5.96 16.27 -38.99
N GLU A 127 6.90 16.55 -38.08
CA GLU A 127 8.25 17.04 -38.41
C GLU A 127 9.00 16.08 -39.31
N LEU A 128 8.99 14.78 -38.99
CA LEU A 128 9.63 13.75 -39.81
C LEU A 128 9.02 13.66 -41.21
N ARG A 129 7.69 13.81 -41.34
CA ARG A 129 7.03 13.85 -42.64
C ARG A 129 7.49 15.04 -43.47
N VAL A 130 7.58 16.23 -42.88
CA VAL A 130 8.11 17.42 -43.56
C VAL A 130 9.53 17.17 -44.04
N MET A 131 10.41 16.67 -43.17
CA MET A 131 11.79 16.34 -43.55
C MET A 131 11.88 15.30 -44.68
N GLN A 132 10.96 14.34 -44.71
CA GLN A 132 10.90 13.34 -45.78
C GLN A 132 10.42 13.97 -47.09
N TYR A 133 9.41 14.82 -47.06
CA TYR A 133 8.94 15.54 -48.24
C TYR A 133 10.02 16.46 -48.81
N ASP A 134 10.71 17.24 -47.96
CA ASP A 134 11.81 18.11 -48.39
C ASP A 134 12.93 17.30 -49.10
N LYS A 135 13.28 16.13 -48.56
CA LYS A 135 14.25 15.23 -49.18
C LYS A 135 13.78 14.73 -50.54
N LEU A 136 12.51 14.33 -50.65
CA LEU A 136 11.93 13.89 -51.92
C LEU A 136 11.89 15.02 -52.94
N ASP A 137 11.60 16.25 -52.52
CA ASP A 137 11.57 17.42 -53.39
C ASP A 137 12.97 17.78 -53.91
N ILE A 138 14.00 17.71 -53.06
CA ILE A 138 15.41 17.88 -53.49
C ILE A 138 15.79 16.78 -54.51
N LEU A 139 15.50 15.52 -54.22
CA LEU A 139 15.79 14.41 -55.14
C LEU A 139 15.05 14.56 -56.46
N ARG A 140 13.79 15.02 -56.41
CA ARG A 140 13.01 15.29 -57.61
C ARG A 140 13.66 16.40 -58.43
N ALA A 141 13.97 17.55 -57.82
CA ALA A 141 14.61 18.68 -58.48
C ALA A 141 15.92 18.27 -59.17
N THR A 142 16.82 17.61 -58.43
CA THR A 142 18.10 17.13 -58.98
C THR A 142 17.93 16.14 -60.15
N HIS A 143 16.96 15.22 -60.07
CA HIS A 143 16.65 14.32 -61.19
C HIS A 143 16.08 15.05 -62.41
N PHE A 144 15.27 16.10 -62.22
CA PHE A 144 14.79 16.93 -63.33
C PHE A 144 15.94 17.67 -64.01
N ASP A 145 16.86 18.25 -63.23
CA ASP A 145 18.03 18.96 -63.75
C ASP A 145 18.91 18.04 -64.58
N LEU A 146 19.26 16.86 -64.06
CA LEU A 146 20.05 15.86 -64.80
C LEU A 146 19.34 15.39 -66.07
N ARG A 147 18.01 15.22 -66.06
CA ARG A 147 17.26 14.86 -67.27
C ARG A 147 17.30 15.96 -68.31
N LEU A 148 17.13 17.21 -67.91
CA LEU A 148 17.22 18.36 -68.81
C LEU A 148 18.62 18.45 -69.43
N GLU A 149 19.68 18.28 -68.63
CA GLU A 149 21.06 18.23 -69.11
C GLU A 149 21.25 17.10 -70.13
N VAL A 150 20.81 15.88 -69.84
CA VAL A 150 20.91 14.74 -70.77
C VAL A 150 20.17 15.02 -72.08
N GLU A 151 18.97 15.60 -72.03
CA GLU A 151 18.21 15.95 -73.23
C GLU A 151 18.89 17.07 -74.04
N THR A 152 19.52 18.06 -73.38
CA THR A 152 20.32 19.07 -74.10
C THR A 152 21.57 18.47 -74.74
N ILE A 153 22.27 17.55 -74.04
CA ILE A 153 23.45 16.86 -74.57
C ILE A 153 23.08 15.98 -75.77
N LYS A 154 21.94 15.26 -75.72
CA LYS A 154 21.44 14.49 -76.88
C LYS A 154 21.16 15.39 -78.08
N LYS A 155 20.55 16.55 -77.87
CA LYS A 155 20.28 17.52 -78.94
C LYS A 155 21.57 18.13 -79.52
N GLN A 156 22.60 18.31 -78.69
CA GLN A 156 23.92 18.82 -79.10
C GLN A 156 24.82 17.76 -79.73
N LYS A 157 24.51 16.47 -79.57
CA LYS A 157 25.13 15.36 -80.31
C LYS A 157 24.24 15.09 -81.53
N PRO A 158 24.39 15.82 -82.66
CA PRO A 158 23.76 15.38 -83.89
C PRO A 158 24.26 13.97 -84.16
N GLU A 159 23.33 13.07 -84.48
CA GLU A 159 23.62 11.71 -84.94
C GLU A 159 24.80 11.80 -85.92
N LYS A 160 25.94 11.22 -85.52
CA LYS A 160 27.07 11.09 -86.42
C LYS A 160 26.58 10.24 -87.59
N ALA A 161 26.58 10.86 -88.77
CA ALA A 161 26.46 10.23 -90.08
C ALA A 161 27.43 9.06 -90.23
#